data_AF-A0A085BI42-F1
#
_entry.id   AF-A0A085BI42-F1
#
_cell.length_a   1.000
_cell.length_b   1.000
_cell.length_c   1.000
_cell.angle_alpha   90.00
_cell.angle_beta   90.00
_cell.angle_gamma   90.00
#
_symmetry.space_group_name_H-M   'P 1'
#
loop_
_entity.id
_entity.type
_entity.pdbx_description
1 polymer ?
#
loop_
_entity_poly.entity_id
_entity_poly.type
_entity_poly.pdbx_seq_one_letter_code
_entity_poly.pdbx_strand_id
1 'polypeptide(L)'
;MKNKNNFTLEDLFLYIANSYQELTDLLKERLPIPVNHQETDYKDAADAKRELKISDSTLYRWRKEGLIDFVIRKGKIYYDISSVLKKKR
;
A
#
# COMPACT_ATOMS: atom_id res chain seq x y z
N MET A 1 -30.40 48.92 2.87
CA MET A 1 -30.66 47.51 3.31
C MET A 1 -29.33 46.78 3.35
N LYS A 2 -28.97 46.23 4.52
CA LYS A 2 -27.65 45.63 4.77
C LYS A 2 -27.47 44.33 3.97
N ASN A 3 -26.32 44.21 3.31
CA ASN A 3 -25.92 43.08 2.48
C ASN A 3 -25.87 41.80 3.33
N LYS A 4 -26.74 40.84 3.03
CA LYS A 4 -26.80 39.52 3.69
C LYS A 4 -25.81 38.60 2.98
N ASN A 5 -24.55 38.57 3.40
CA ASN A 5 -23.59 37.52 3.05
C ASN A 5 -22.33 37.67 3.92
N ASN A 6 -22.44 37.30 5.20
CA ASN A 6 -21.26 37.13 6.05
C ASN A 6 -20.97 35.63 6.14
N PHE A 7 -20.44 35.06 5.05
CA PHE A 7 -19.81 33.75 5.12
C PHE A 7 -18.49 33.96 5.87
N THR A 8 -18.41 33.45 7.10
CA THR A 8 -17.24 33.66 7.94
C THR A 8 -16.13 32.70 7.54
N LEU A 9 -14.91 33.00 7.98
CA LEU A 9 -13.77 32.11 7.78
C LEU A 9 -14.00 30.75 8.49
N GLU A 10 -14.72 30.76 9.61
CA GLU A 10 -15.09 29.57 10.37
C GLU A 10 -16.05 28.68 9.58
N ASP A 11 -17.03 29.28 8.88
CA ASP A 11 -17.93 28.56 7.99
C ASP A 11 -17.17 27.88 6.84
N LEU A 12 -16.16 28.56 6.30
CA LEU A 12 -15.30 28.01 5.26
C LEU A 12 -14.47 26.82 5.78
N PHE A 13 -13.87 26.95 6.97
CA PHE A 13 -13.10 25.88 7.58
C PHE A 13 -13.96 24.66 7.88
N LEU A 14 -15.16 24.88 8.42
CA LEU A 14 -16.10 23.81 8.72
C LEU A 14 -16.55 23.09 7.45
N TYR A 15 -16.86 23.84 6.38
CA TYR A 15 -17.21 23.28 5.09
C TYR A 15 -16.08 22.40 4.52
N ILE A 16 -14.84 22.91 4.51
CA ILE A 16 -13.68 22.18 4.01
C ILE A 16 -13.44 20.92 4.84
N ALA A 17 -13.47 21.01 6.16
CA ALA A 17 -13.26 19.86 7.05
C ALA A 17 -14.31 18.76 6.80
N ASN A 18 -15.57 19.14 6.63
CA ASN A 18 -16.65 18.21 6.34
C ASN A 18 -16.47 17.54 4.95
N SER A 19 -16.10 18.31 3.92
CA SER A 19 -15.83 17.75 2.60
C SER A 19 -14.64 16.78 2.60
N TYR A 20 -13.59 17.07 3.38
CA TYR A 20 -12.45 16.15 3.56
C TYR A 20 -12.89 14.86 4.26
N GLN A 21 -13.71 14.95 5.30
CA GLN A 21 -14.21 13.78 6.03
C GLN A 21 -15.05 12.89 5.11
N GLU A 22 -15.97 13.47 4.34
CA GLU A 22 -16.83 12.75 3.40
C GLU A 22 -16.02 12.04 2.30
N LEU A 23 -15.02 12.71 1.73
CA LEU A 23 -14.08 12.08 0.79
C LEU A 23 -13.33 10.91 1.43
N THR A 24 -12.89 11.07 2.67
CA THR A 24 -12.14 10.03 3.40
C THR A 24 -13.02 8.80 3.64
N ASP A 25 -14.28 9.00 3.99
CA ASP A 25 -15.22 7.92 4.27
C ASP A 25 -15.65 7.20 2.99
N LEU A 26 -15.87 7.93 1.89
CA LEU A 26 -16.09 7.36 0.56
C LEU A 26 -14.90 6.52 0.09
N LEU A 27 -13.67 7.01 0.33
CA LEU A 27 -12.46 6.25 0.00
C LEU A 27 -12.37 4.97 0.84
N LYS A 28 -12.65 5.02 2.14
CA LYS A 28 -12.68 3.82 3.00
C LYS A 28 -13.72 2.79 2.57
N GLU A 29 -14.90 3.25 2.13
CA GLU A 29 -15.99 2.36 1.69
C GLU A 29 -15.67 1.71 0.33
N ARG A 30 -15.02 2.44 -0.58
CA ARG A 30 -14.79 2.01 -1.96
C ARG A 30 -13.44 1.37 -2.22
N LEU A 31 -12.47 1.51 -1.32
CA LEU A 31 -11.18 0.83 -1.43
C LEU A 31 -11.21 -0.46 -0.59
N PRO A 32 -11.26 -1.65 -1.21
CA PRO A 32 -10.96 -2.91 -0.54
C PRO A 32 -9.44 -3.04 -0.36
N ILE A 33 -8.76 -1.95 -0.02
CA ILE A 33 -7.37 -2.02 0.41
C ILE A 33 -7.47 -2.30 1.90
N PRO A 34 -7.29 -3.55 2.37
CA PRO A 34 -6.89 -3.70 3.75
C PRO A 34 -5.62 -2.86 3.84
N VAL A 35 -5.68 -1.74 4.56
CA VAL A 35 -4.49 -1.03 5.03
C VAL A 35 -3.89 -1.94 6.09
N ASN A 36 -3.45 -3.10 5.65
CA ASN A 36 -2.61 -4.00 6.39
C ASN A 36 -1.25 -3.34 6.23
N HIS A 37 -0.98 -2.33 7.08
CA HIS A 37 0.38 -2.00 7.47
C HIS A 37 1.00 -3.17 8.24
N GLN A 38 0.86 -4.40 7.73
CA GLN A 38 1.87 -5.40 7.96
C GLN A 38 3.10 -4.80 7.30
N GLU A 39 4.01 -4.30 8.13
CA GLU A 39 5.39 -4.07 7.77
C GLU A 39 5.85 -5.33 7.04
N THR A 40 5.74 -5.27 5.72
CA THR A 40 6.06 -6.41 4.90
C THR A 40 7.58 -6.43 4.93
N ASP A 41 8.10 -7.42 5.65
CA ASP A 41 9.53 -7.56 5.89
C ASP A 41 10.20 -8.00 4.57
N TYR A 42 10.52 -6.99 3.77
CA TYR A 42 11.11 -7.14 2.46
C TYR A 42 12.55 -7.62 2.62
N LYS A 43 12.81 -8.86 2.19
CA LYS A 43 14.14 -9.49 2.25
C LYS A 43 14.92 -9.26 0.97
N ASP A 44 16.23 -9.16 1.07
CA ASP A 44 17.07 -9.14 -0.13
C ASP A 44 17.11 -10.53 -0.81
N ALA A 45 17.79 -10.64 -1.95
CA ALA A 45 17.87 -11.89 -2.68
C ALA A 45 18.56 -13.02 -1.89
N ALA A 46 19.55 -12.71 -1.05
CA ALA A 46 20.28 -13.71 -0.29
C ALA A 46 19.41 -14.27 0.84
N ASP A 47 18.75 -13.39 1.58
CA ASP A 47 17.84 -13.76 2.67
C ASP A 47 16.61 -14.48 2.14
N ALA A 48 16.02 -14.01 1.04
CA ALA A 48 14.87 -14.66 0.40
C ALA A 48 15.17 -16.10 -0.03
N LYS A 49 16.35 -16.35 -0.62
CA LYS A 49 16.78 -17.71 -0.98
C LYS A 49 16.95 -18.60 0.23
N ARG A 50 17.55 -18.07 1.31
CA ARG A 50 17.80 -18.81 2.55
C ARG A 50 16.49 -19.21 3.24
N GLU A 51 15.55 -18.29 3.36
CA GLU A 51 14.26 -18.55 4.02
C GLU A 51 13.35 -19.47 3.19
N LEU A 52 13.24 -19.23 1.89
CA LEU A 52 12.41 -20.05 0.99
C LEU A 52 13.06 -21.39 0.63
N LYS A 53 14.35 -21.57 0.94
CA LYS A 53 15.15 -22.76 0.57
C LYS A 53 15.13 -23.03 -0.92
N ILE A 54 15.35 -21.99 -1.73
CA ILE A 54 15.33 -22.05 -3.20
C ILE A 54 16.66 -21.60 -3.80
N SER A 55 16.92 -22.04 -5.04
CA SER A 55 18.05 -21.57 -5.83
C SER A 55 17.79 -20.18 -6.41
N ASP A 56 18.86 -19.55 -6.89
CA ASP A 56 18.80 -18.27 -7.59
C ASP A 56 17.95 -18.34 -8.87
N SER A 57 18.10 -19.43 -9.63
CA SER A 57 17.31 -19.69 -10.84
C SER A 57 15.81 -19.79 -10.54
N THR A 58 15.44 -20.41 -9.42
CA THR A 58 14.04 -20.48 -8.98
C THR A 58 13.51 -19.11 -8.58
N LEU A 59 14.27 -18.33 -7.80
CA LEU A 59 13.86 -16.98 -7.41
C LEU A 59 13.67 -16.06 -8.62
N TYR A 60 14.59 -16.12 -9.60
CA TYR A 60 14.48 -15.38 -10.84
C TYR A 60 13.22 -15.76 -11.63
N ARG A 61 12.96 -17.07 -11.76
CA ARG A 61 11.77 -17.59 -12.44
C ARG A 61 10.49 -17.14 -11.75
N TRP A 62 10.40 -17.28 -10.42
CA TRP A 62 9.24 -16.85 -9.65
C TRP A 62 8.95 -15.36 -9.79
N ARG A 63 10.00 -14.53 -9.80
CA ARG A 63 9.85 -13.09 -10.07
C ARG A 63 9.31 -12.83 -11.47
N LYS A 64 9.80 -13.54 -12.50
CA LYS A 64 9.35 -13.42 -13.89
C LYS A 64 7.90 -13.88 -14.07
N GLU A 65 7.51 -14.93 -13.37
CA GLU A 65 6.16 -15.51 -13.39
C GLU A 65 5.18 -14.79 -12.46
N GLY A 66 5.64 -13.79 -11.68
CA GLY A 66 4.82 -13.06 -10.72
C GLY A 66 4.37 -13.91 -9.53
N LEU A 67 5.08 -14.99 -9.19
CA LEU A 67 4.77 -15.88 -8.07
C LEU A 67 5.22 -15.31 -6.71
N ILE A 68 6.13 -14.34 -6.73
CA ILE A 68 6.61 -13.62 -5.56
C ILE A 68 6.53 -12.12 -5.80
N ASP A 69 6.04 -11.37 -4.82
CA ASP A 69 5.95 -9.92 -4.89
C ASP A 69 7.31 -9.32 -4.54
N PHE A 70 7.66 -8.22 -5.21
CA PHE A 70 8.97 -7.59 -5.03
C PHE A 70 8.88 -6.07 -5.19
N VAL A 71 9.86 -5.38 -4.61
CA VAL A 71 10.04 -3.93 -4.72
C VAL A 71 11.50 -3.61 -5.06
N ILE A 72 11.71 -2.49 -5.74
CA ILE A 72 13.04 -1.99 -6.05
C ILE A 72 13.33 -0.79 -5.14
N ARG A 73 14.39 -0.88 -4.32
CA ARG A 73 14.84 0.21 -3.44
C ARG A 73 16.33 0.46 -3.64
N LYS A 74 16.70 1.71 -3.97
CA LYS A 74 18.10 2.11 -4.22
C LYS A 74 18.83 1.18 -5.22
N GLY A 75 18.14 0.78 -6.30
CA GLY A 75 18.68 -0.11 -7.34
C GLY A 75 18.80 -1.59 -6.95
N LYS A 76 18.42 -1.98 -5.74
CA LYS A 76 18.37 -3.38 -5.28
C LYS A 76 16.94 -3.90 -5.23
N ILE A 77 16.78 -5.20 -5.44
CA ILE A 77 15.48 -5.88 -5.42
C ILE A 77 15.28 -6.53 -4.06
N TYR A 78 14.10 -6.32 -3.49
CA TYR A 78 13.67 -6.92 -2.25
C TYR A 78 12.34 -7.65 -2.46
N TYR A 79 12.14 -8.74 -1.74
CA TYR A 79 11.08 -9.71 -1.96
C TYR A 79 10.19 -9.81 -0.72
N ASP A 80 8.88 -9.89 -0.93
CA ASP A 80 7.94 -10.27 0.11
C ASP A 80 7.80 -11.80 0.11
N ILE A 81 8.40 -12.46 1.09
CA ILE A 81 8.37 -13.91 1.23
C ILE A 81 6.97 -14.41 1.58
N SER A 82 6.18 -13.58 2.29
CA SER A 82 4.82 -13.94 2.70
C SER A 82 3.87 -14.04 1.51
N SER A 83 4.16 -13.35 0.41
CA SER A 83 3.34 -13.38 -0.82
C SER A 83 3.30 -14.78 -1.44
N VAL A 84 4.39 -15.54 -1.32
CA VAL A 84 4.49 -16.92 -1.85
C VAL A 84 3.55 -17.86 -1.11
N LEU A 85 3.43 -17.68 0.22
CA LEU A 85 2.56 -18.51 1.06
C LEU A 85 1.08 -18.24 0.80
N LYS A 86 0.71 -17.00 0.43
CA LYS A 86 -0.68 -16.63 0.10
C LYS A 86 -1.16 -17.26 -1.20
N LYS A 87 -0.29 -17.45 -2.20
CA LYS A 87 -0.65 -18.02 -3.51
C LYS A 87 -0.73 -19.56 -3.54
N LYS A 88 -0.34 -20.23 -2.46
CA LYS A 88 -0.39 -21.71 -2.34
C LYS A 88 -1.71 -22.25 -1.77
N ARG A 89 -2.67 -21.37 -1.43
CA ARG A 89 -4.01 -21.75 -0.95
C ARG A 89 -5.04 -21.69 -2.07
#